data_AF-A0A1N6P2E5-F1
#
_entry.id   AF-A0A1N6P2E5-F1
#
_cell.length_a   1.000
_cell.length_b   1.000
_cell.length_c   1.000
_cell.angle_alpha   90.00
_cell.angle_beta   90.00
_cell.angle_gamma   90.00
#
_symmetry.space_group_name_H-M   'P 1'
#
loop_
_entity.id
_entity.type
_entity.pdbx_description
1 polymer ?
#
loop_
_entity_poly.entity_id
_entity_poly.type
_entity_poly.pdbx_seq_one_letter_code
_entity_poly.pdbx_strand_id
1 'polypeptide(L)'
;MSKSEQQYLDLCRDVLQNGNRKEDRTGTGTLSLFGRQMRFDLSEGFPMLTTKRVPFGLVASEMLWFLKGDTNIRYLLEHNNNIWNEWAFKRWVESDEYTGPDMTDFGRRSLVDEAFAELYHEQMTLFKQRVLEDSAFAEMYGELGDVYGRQWRAWKTSLGETIDQIGDVIEMIKKTPDSRRLIVSAWNPEDVPSMALPPCHTMFQFYVADGKLSCQLYQR
;
A
#
# COMPACT_ATOMS: atom_id res chain seq x y z
N MET A 1 12.54 -12.96 -21.85
CA MET A 1 12.53 -12.19 -20.58
C MET A 1 12.87 -10.76 -20.93
N SER A 2 12.06 -9.78 -20.51
CA SER A 2 12.31 -8.37 -20.83
C SER A 2 13.51 -7.83 -20.03
N LYS A 3 14.16 -6.75 -20.51
CA LYS A 3 15.22 -6.08 -19.74
C LYS A 3 14.68 -5.56 -18.40
N SER A 4 13.46 -5.05 -18.41
CA SER A 4 12.71 -4.61 -17.22
C SER A 4 12.55 -5.73 -16.19
N GLU A 5 12.13 -6.93 -16.60
CA GLU A 5 12.00 -8.07 -15.67
C GLU A 5 13.36 -8.56 -15.16
N GLN A 6 14.39 -8.47 -15.99
CA GLN A 6 15.75 -8.85 -15.62
C GLN A 6 16.25 -8.05 -14.40
N GLN A 7 15.91 -6.77 -14.27
CA GLN A 7 16.24 -5.92 -13.12
C GLN A 7 15.72 -6.49 -11.80
N TYR A 8 14.47 -6.96 -11.79
CA TYR A 8 13.85 -7.57 -10.60
C TYR A 8 14.55 -8.88 -10.22
N LEU A 9 14.84 -9.73 -11.20
CA LEU A 9 15.51 -11.02 -10.95
C LEU A 9 16.97 -10.84 -10.51
N ASP A 10 17.66 -9.81 -11.02
CA ASP A 10 19.00 -9.45 -10.56
C ASP A 10 18.97 -9.01 -9.10
N LEU A 11 17.98 -8.20 -8.71
CA LEU A 11 17.78 -7.82 -7.30
C LEU A 11 17.54 -9.05 -6.42
N CYS A 12 16.67 -9.97 -6.83
CA CYS A 12 16.44 -11.21 -6.07
C CYS A 12 17.72 -12.04 -5.91
N ARG A 13 18.50 -12.20 -6.98
CA ARG A 13 19.78 -12.93 -6.93
C ARG A 13 20.79 -12.26 -6.01
N ASP A 14 20.89 -10.93 -6.04
CA ASP A 14 21.78 -10.18 -5.18
C ASP A 14 21.40 -10.35 -3.69
N VAL A 15 20.10 -10.26 -3.36
CA VAL A 15 19.63 -10.52 -1.98
C VAL A 15 19.97 -11.94 -1.52
N LEU A 16 19.82 -12.95 -2.37
CA LEU A 16 20.12 -14.34 -2.03
C LEU A 16 21.62 -14.59 -1.85
N GLN A 17 22.47 -13.95 -2.65
CA GLN A 17 23.91 -14.16 -2.65
C GLN A 17 24.64 -13.32 -1.60
N ASN A 18 24.23 -12.06 -1.44
CA ASN A 18 24.95 -11.05 -0.67
C ASN A 18 24.14 -10.49 0.51
N GLY A 19 22.90 -10.95 0.72
CA GLY A 19 22.04 -10.48 1.80
C GLY A 19 22.52 -10.89 3.19
N ASN A 20 22.46 -9.96 4.13
CA ASN A 20 22.75 -10.23 5.54
C ASN A 20 21.53 -10.85 6.20
N ARG A 21 21.73 -11.90 7.01
CA ARG A 21 20.67 -12.44 7.87
C ARG A 21 20.32 -11.41 8.94
N LYS A 22 19.02 -11.10 9.08
CA LYS A 22 18.53 -10.10 10.03
C LYS A 22 17.15 -10.49 10.55
N GLU A 23 16.96 -10.38 11.86
CA GLU A 23 15.64 -10.46 12.49
C GLU A 23 14.75 -9.25 12.09
N ASP A 24 13.43 -9.46 12.10
CA ASP A 24 12.44 -8.46 11.71
C ASP A 24 11.25 -8.42 12.69
N ARG A 25 10.39 -7.40 12.54
CA ARG A 25 9.25 -7.15 13.43
C ARG A 25 8.23 -8.29 13.46
N THR A 26 8.13 -9.09 12.39
CA THR A 26 7.20 -10.23 12.32
C THR A 26 7.73 -11.47 13.04
N GLY A 27 9.03 -11.52 13.38
CA GLY A 27 9.68 -12.68 13.97
C GLY A 27 9.96 -13.82 12.98
N THR A 28 9.88 -13.57 11.67
CA THR A 28 10.16 -14.58 10.62
C THR A 28 11.65 -14.65 10.27
N GLY A 29 12.34 -13.51 10.31
CA GLY A 29 13.71 -13.34 9.84
C GLY A 29 13.79 -13.06 8.33
N THR A 30 14.86 -12.37 7.92
CA THR A 30 15.06 -11.91 6.54
C THR A 30 16.51 -12.08 6.06
N LEU A 31 16.70 -12.18 4.74
CA LEU A 31 17.95 -11.82 4.06
C LEU A 31 17.79 -10.40 3.52
N SER A 32 18.69 -9.49 3.88
CA SER A 32 18.51 -8.06 3.64
C SER A 32 19.74 -7.38 3.05
N LEU A 33 19.48 -6.44 2.13
CA LEU A 33 20.44 -5.51 1.55
C LEU A 33 19.91 -4.09 1.74
N PHE A 34 20.81 -3.12 1.89
CA PHE A 34 20.47 -1.70 2.02
C PHE A 34 20.98 -0.91 0.80
N GLY A 35 20.09 -0.13 0.19
CA GLY A 35 20.39 0.72 -0.97
C GLY A 35 20.48 -0.06 -2.28
N ARG A 36 19.40 -0.07 -3.06
CA ARG A 36 19.36 -0.61 -4.43
C ARG A 36 18.52 0.29 -5.32
N GLN A 37 18.87 0.32 -6.60
CA GLN A 37 18.10 1.04 -7.62
C GLN A 37 17.86 0.09 -8.79
N MET A 38 16.60 0.04 -9.25
CA MET A 38 16.20 -0.62 -10.48
C MET A 38 15.68 0.43 -11.46
N ARG A 39 15.76 0.15 -12.76
CA ARG A 39 15.26 1.04 -13.82
C ARG A 39 14.43 0.25 -14.82
N PHE A 40 13.23 0.73 -15.09
CA PHE A 40 12.28 0.09 -16.01
C PHE A 40 12.01 1.05 -17.16
N ASP A 41 12.39 0.69 -18.39
CA ASP A 41 12.06 1.47 -19.58
C ASP A 41 10.64 1.15 -20.01
N LEU A 42 9.72 2.09 -19.77
CA LEU A 42 8.30 1.93 -20.07
C LEU A 42 8.00 2.00 -21.58
N SER A 43 8.96 2.44 -22.41
CA SER A 43 8.83 2.37 -23.88
C SER A 43 9.05 0.96 -24.43
N GLU A 44 9.71 0.08 -23.69
CA GLU A 44 9.87 -1.34 -24.04
C GLU A 44 8.64 -2.18 -23.63
N GLY A 45 7.68 -1.60 -22.89
CA GLY A 45 6.45 -2.25 -22.45
C GLY A 45 6.13 -2.03 -20.96
N PHE A 46 4.93 -2.43 -20.53
CA PHE A 46 4.54 -2.35 -19.13
C PHE A 46 5.28 -3.42 -18.30
N PRO A 47 5.95 -3.07 -17.18
CA PRO A 47 6.83 -3.98 -16.44
C PRO A 47 6.06 -4.96 -15.54
N MET A 48 5.07 -5.67 -16.09
CA MET A 48 4.43 -6.79 -15.42
C MET A 48 5.36 -7.99 -15.43
N LEU A 49 5.51 -8.64 -14.28
CA LEU A 49 6.26 -9.90 -14.22
C LEU A 49 5.57 -10.98 -15.07
N THR A 50 6.39 -11.72 -15.81
CA THR A 50 5.99 -12.86 -16.64
C THR A 50 6.46 -14.18 -16.04
N THR A 51 7.51 -14.17 -15.21
CA THR A 51 7.99 -15.35 -14.48
C THR A 51 7.07 -15.80 -13.34
N LYS A 52 6.09 -14.96 -12.95
CA LYS A 52 5.02 -15.29 -12.01
C LYS A 52 3.79 -14.44 -12.35
N ARG A 53 2.59 -15.02 -12.28
CA ARG A 53 1.34 -14.29 -12.46
C ARG A 53 1.18 -13.21 -11.38
N VAL A 54 0.99 -11.97 -11.80
CA VAL A 54 0.65 -10.83 -10.93
C VAL A 54 -0.80 -10.41 -11.22
N PRO A 55 -1.68 -10.33 -10.22
CA PRO A 55 -3.10 -10.01 -10.42
C PRO A 55 -3.29 -8.50 -10.67
N PHE A 56 -3.24 -8.08 -11.94
CA PHE A 56 -3.31 -6.66 -12.31
C PHE A 56 -4.56 -5.93 -11.80
N GLY A 57 -5.71 -6.62 -11.73
CA GLY A 57 -6.95 -6.01 -11.21
C GLY A 57 -6.80 -5.51 -9.76
N LEU A 58 -5.99 -6.18 -8.94
CA LEU A 58 -5.70 -5.73 -7.58
C LEU A 58 -4.81 -4.49 -7.58
N VAL A 59 -3.76 -4.48 -8.40
CA VAL A 59 -2.84 -3.33 -8.54
C VAL A 59 -3.58 -2.09 -9.03
N ALA A 60 -4.43 -2.26 -10.04
CA ALA A 60 -5.17 -1.15 -10.65
C ALA A 60 -6.23 -0.58 -9.69
N SER A 61 -7.04 -1.44 -9.05
CA SER A 61 -8.06 -0.97 -8.09
C SER A 61 -7.43 -0.28 -6.88
N GLU A 62 -6.33 -0.81 -6.32
CA GLU A 62 -5.62 -0.16 -5.22
C GLU A 62 -5.05 1.21 -5.62
N MET A 63 -4.43 1.31 -6.80
CA MET A 63 -3.91 2.59 -7.29
C MET A 63 -5.03 3.61 -7.51
N LEU A 64 -6.18 3.19 -8.06
CA LEU A 64 -7.34 4.07 -8.26
C LEU A 64 -7.93 4.53 -6.93
N TRP A 65 -7.95 3.66 -5.91
CA TRP A 65 -8.37 4.00 -4.56
C TRP A 65 -7.49 5.09 -3.95
N PHE A 66 -6.16 4.93 -4.00
CA PHE A 66 -5.22 5.98 -3.56
C PHE A 66 -5.40 7.28 -4.34
N LEU A 67 -5.52 7.19 -5.67
CA LEU A 67 -5.70 8.36 -6.51
C LEU A 67 -7.04 9.07 -6.29
N LYS A 68 -8.08 8.39 -5.78
CA LYS A 68 -9.34 9.03 -5.35
C LYS A 68 -9.21 9.76 -4.01
N GLY A 69 -8.14 9.52 -3.26
CA GLY A 69 -7.96 10.04 -1.90
C GLY A 69 -8.82 9.31 -0.87
N ASP A 70 -9.33 8.13 -1.22
CA ASP A 70 -10.18 7.31 -0.38
C ASP A 70 -9.33 6.51 0.63
N THR A 71 -9.90 6.28 1.81
CA THR A 71 -9.31 5.60 2.97
C THR A 71 -10.18 4.46 3.49
N ASN A 72 -11.34 4.25 2.86
CA ASN A 72 -12.26 3.18 3.21
C ASN A 72 -12.06 1.92 2.34
N ILE A 73 -11.96 0.74 2.95
CA ILE A 73 -11.79 -0.50 2.20
C ILE A 73 -13.02 -0.93 1.38
N ARG A 74 -14.20 -0.32 1.59
CA ARG A 74 -15.42 -0.69 0.87
C ARG A 74 -15.24 -0.64 -0.65
N TYR A 75 -14.58 0.41 -1.15
CA TYR A 75 -14.23 0.51 -2.58
C TYR A 75 -13.40 -0.69 -3.04
N LEU A 76 -12.41 -1.11 -2.26
CA LEU A 76 -11.57 -2.27 -2.59
C LEU A 76 -12.39 -3.56 -2.61
N LEU A 77 -13.28 -3.76 -1.63
CA LEU A 77 -14.15 -4.93 -1.57
C LEU A 77 -15.10 -5.03 -2.78
N GLU A 78 -15.66 -3.91 -3.24
CA GLU A 78 -16.49 -3.86 -4.45
C GLU A 78 -15.70 -4.28 -5.71
N HIS A 79 -14.38 -4.16 -5.69
CA HIS A 79 -13.47 -4.58 -6.76
C HIS A 79 -12.81 -5.95 -6.49
N ASN A 80 -13.35 -6.73 -5.55
CA ASN A 80 -12.78 -8.00 -5.09
C ASN A 80 -11.31 -7.90 -4.64
N ASN A 81 -10.90 -6.73 -4.17
CA ASN A 81 -9.58 -6.46 -3.64
C ASN A 81 -9.59 -6.56 -2.11
N ASN A 82 -8.84 -7.54 -1.60
CA ASN A 82 -8.83 -7.90 -0.18
C ASN A 82 -7.49 -7.57 0.50
N ILE A 83 -6.58 -6.87 -0.19
CA ILE A 83 -5.21 -6.62 0.29
C ILE A 83 -5.23 -5.95 1.67
N TRP A 84 -6.19 -5.04 1.90
CA TRP A 84 -6.23 -4.21 3.10
C TRP A 84 -7.15 -4.70 4.22
N ASN A 85 -7.79 -5.86 4.06
CA ASN A 85 -8.85 -6.29 4.96
C ASN A 85 -8.36 -6.54 6.39
N GLU A 86 -7.15 -7.08 6.56
CA GLU A 86 -6.65 -7.49 7.88
C GLU A 86 -6.47 -6.31 8.83
N TRP A 87 -6.09 -5.13 8.33
CA TRP A 87 -5.94 -3.92 9.15
C TRP A 87 -7.29 -3.39 9.63
N ALA A 88 -8.29 -3.34 8.74
CA ALA A 88 -9.64 -2.94 9.09
C ALA A 88 -10.32 -3.97 10.01
N PHE A 89 -10.15 -5.25 9.72
CA PHE A 89 -10.66 -6.36 10.53
C PHE A 89 -10.09 -6.32 11.94
N LYS A 90 -8.78 -6.08 12.08
CA LYS A 90 -8.13 -5.91 13.38
C LYS A 90 -8.81 -4.82 14.22
N ARG A 91 -9.06 -3.65 13.62
CA ARG A 91 -9.75 -2.54 14.29
C ARG A 91 -11.16 -2.91 14.75
N TRP A 92 -11.87 -3.74 13.97
CA TRP A 92 -13.19 -4.25 14.37
C TRP A 92 -13.10 -5.23 15.53
N VAL A 93 -12.24 -6.26 15.45
CA VAL A 93 -12.18 -7.30 16.48
C VAL A 93 -11.56 -6.85 17.80
N GLU A 94 -10.83 -5.73 17.80
CA GLU A 94 -10.31 -5.06 19.00
C GLU A 94 -11.31 -4.05 19.61
N SER A 95 -12.49 -3.86 19.02
CA SER A 95 -13.50 -2.92 19.53
C SER A 95 -14.44 -3.57 20.55
N ASP A 96 -15.06 -2.74 21.39
CA ASP A 96 -16.05 -3.18 22.38
C ASP A 96 -17.35 -3.73 21.74
N GLU A 97 -17.58 -3.46 20.45
CA GLU A 97 -18.76 -3.95 19.73
C GLU A 97 -18.57 -5.36 19.15
N TYR A 98 -17.33 -5.87 19.14
CA TYR A 98 -17.06 -7.22 18.67
C TYR A 98 -17.46 -8.26 19.71
N THR A 99 -18.40 -9.12 19.35
CA THR A 99 -18.95 -10.16 20.23
C THR A 99 -18.63 -11.58 19.74
N GLY A 100 -17.74 -11.71 18.75
CA GLY A 100 -17.32 -12.98 18.19
C GLY A 100 -16.27 -13.72 19.03
N PRO A 101 -15.73 -14.85 18.52
CA PRO A 101 -14.67 -15.59 19.20
C PRO A 101 -13.37 -14.76 19.27
N ASP A 102 -12.49 -15.08 20.23
CA ASP A 102 -11.21 -14.36 20.39
C ASP A 102 -10.35 -14.42 19.10
N MET A 103 -10.10 -13.24 18.52
CA MET A 103 -9.29 -13.04 17.31
C MET A 103 -7.88 -12.52 17.60
N THR A 104 -7.43 -12.51 18.86
CA THR A 104 -6.08 -12.05 19.21
C THR A 104 -5.02 -12.85 18.44
N ASP A 105 -4.07 -12.18 17.80
CA ASP A 105 -3.01 -12.80 16.99
C ASP A 105 -3.53 -13.68 15.82
N PHE A 106 -4.67 -13.29 15.22
CA PHE A 106 -5.31 -14.07 14.15
C PHE A 106 -4.39 -14.40 12.96
N GLY A 107 -3.47 -13.48 12.60
CA GLY A 107 -2.57 -13.66 11.46
C GLY A 107 -1.59 -14.81 11.65
N ARG A 108 -1.14 -15.08 12.89
CA ARG A 108 -0.28 -16.23 13.18
C ARG A 108 -1.10 -17.48 13.47
N ARG A 109 -2.15 -17.37 14.28
CA ARG A 109 -2.97 -18.53 14.69
C ARG A 109 -3.61 -19.22 13.50
N SER A 110 -4.09 -18.48 12.52
CA SER A 110 -4.70 -19.05 11.30
C SER A 110 -3.72 -19.87 10.45
N LEU A 111 -2.40 -19.72 10.63
CA LEU A 111 -1.39 -20.50 9.90
C LEU A 111 -1.04 -21.84 10.57
N VAL A 112 -1.38 -22.01 11.84
CA VAL A 112 -0.94 -23.16 12.65
C VAL A 112 -2.08 -23.93 13.33
N ASP A 113 -3.28 -23.35 13.39
CA ASP A 113 -4.48 -23.95 13.96
C ASP A 113 -5.61 -23.93 12.92
N GLU A 114 -5.92 -25.11 12.37
CA GLU A 114 -6.93 -25.28 11.31
C GLU A 114 -8.34 -24.92 11.80
N ALA A 115 -8.69 -25.27 13.05
CA ALA A 115 -10.00 -24.96 13.61
C ALA A 115 -10.17 -23.46 13.81
N PHE A 116 -9.12 -22.78 14.26
CA PHE A 116 -9.11 -21.32 14.33
C PHE A 116 -9.14 -20.67 12.94
N ALA A 117 -8.47 -21.24 11.93
CA ALA A 117 -8.49 -20.72 10.57
C ALA A 117 -9.92 -20.70 9.99
N GLU A 118 -10.72 -21.73 10.25
CA GLU A 118 -12.14 -21.76 9.86
C GLU A 118 -12.93 -20.62 10.52
N LEU A 119 -12.76 -20.41 11.83
CA LEU A 119 -13.40 -19.31 12.57
C LEU A 119 -12.97 -17.94 12.03
N TYR A 120 -11.67 -17.75 11.76
CA TYR A 120 -11.14 -16.52 11.17
C TYR A 120 -11.78 -16.24 9.81
N HIS A 121 -11.89 -17.25 8.94
CA HIS A 121 -12.51 -17.09 7.62
C HIS A 121 -14.00 -16.78 7.70
N GLU A 122 -14.73 -17.38 8.63
CA GLU A 122 -16.13 -17.07 8.88
C GLU A 122 -16.30 -15.61 9.33
N GLN A 123 -15.52 -15.17 10.32
CA GLN A 123 -15.59 -13.82 10.85
C GLN A 123 -15.13 -12.78 9.83
N MET A 124 -14.10 -13.06 9.04
CA MET A 124 -13.65 -12.19 7.94
C MET A 124 -14.73 -12.08 6.86
N THR A 125 -15.45 -13.17 6.56
CA THR A 125 -16.56 -13.16 5.60
C THR A 125 -17.70 -12.27 6.10
N LEU A 126 -18.09 -12.42 7.37
CA LEU A 126 -19.09 -11.58 8.03
C LEU A 126 -18.67 -10.10 8.01
N PHE A 127 -17.42 -9.81 8.40
CA PHE A 127 -16.87 -8.45 8.39
C PHE A 127 -17.00 -7.80 7.01
N LYS A 128 -16.51 -8.49 5.96
CA LYS A 128 -16.58 -7.99 4.58
C LYS A 128 -18.01 -7.72 4.14
N GLN A 129 -18.92 -8.65 4.45
CA GLN A 129 -20.33 -8.49 4.11
C GLN A 129 -20.91 -7.23 4.77
N ARG A 130 -20.66 -7.03 6.07
CA ARG A 130 -21.12 -5.83 6.78
C ARG A 130 -20.54 -4.54 6.20
N VAL A 131 -19.25 -4.51 5.84
CA VAL A 131 -18.66 -3.32 5.18
C VAL A 131 -19.33 -3.02 3.84
N LEU A 132 -19.78 -4.03 3.10
CA LEU A 132 -20.45 -3.85 1.81
C LEU A 132 -21.93 -3.44 1.95
N GLU A 133 -22.62 -3.94 2.97
CA GLU A 133 -24.08 -3.81 3.11
C GLU A 133 -24.51 -2.70 4.08
N ASP A 134 -23.72 -2.42 5.11
CA ASP A 134 -24.03 -1.44 6.16
C ASP A 134 -23.06 -0.25 6.08
N SER A 135 -23.56 0.89 5.60
CA SER A 135 -22.77 2.10 5.44
C SER A 135 -22.25 2.67 6.77
N ALA A 136 -22.98 2.53 7.88
CA ALA A 136 -22.52 3.01 9.18
C ALA A 136 -21.38 2.13 9.70
N PHE A 137 -21.50 0.80 9.51
CA PHE A 137 -20.42 -0.12 9.82
C PHE A 137 -19.17 0.14 8.96
N ALA A 138 -19.38 0.39 7.66
CA ALA A 138 -18.29 0.72 6.74
C ALA A 138 -17.56 2.01 7.14
N GLU A 139 -18.28 3.06 7.51
CA GLU A 139 -17.68 4.33 7.97
C GLU A 139 -16.90 4.14 9.28
N MET A 140 -17.38 3.28 10.18
CA MET A 140 -16.73 3.07 11.47
C MET A 140 -15.51 2.14 11.38
N TYR A 141 -15.62 1.03 10.66
CA TYR A 141 -14.63 -0.06 10.67
C TYR A 141 -13.95 -0.30 9.34
N GLY A 142 -14.45 0.27 8.24
CA GLY A 142 -13.80 0.20 6.93
C GLY A 142 -12.67 1.23 6.76
N GLU A 143 -12.59 2.24 7.62
CA GLU A 143 -11.57 3.29 7.57
C GLU A 143 -10.20 2.82 8.07
N LEU A 144 -9.17 3.00 7.24
CA LEU A 144 -7.78 2.70 7.60
C LEU A 144 -7.02 3.89 8.19
N GLY A 145 -7.64 5.06 8.29
CA GLY A 145 -7.00 6.30 8.70
C GLY A 145 -6.14 6.91 7.59
N ASP A 146 -5.07 7.62 7.96
CA ASP A 146 -4.30 8.47 7.04
C ASP A 146 -3.29 7.67 6.18
N VAL A 147 -3.80 6.69 5.42
CA VAL A 147 -3.03 5.90 4.43
C VAL A 147 -2.65 6.72 3.19
N TYR A 148 -2.00 6.10 2.20
CA TYR A 148 -1.44 6.77 1.02
C TYR A 148 -2.41 7.76 0.34
N GLY A 149 -3.67 7.37 0.15
CA GLY A 149 -4.68 8.22 -0.50
C GLY A 149 -4.87 9.56 0.22
N ARG A 150 -4.98 9.53 1.56
CA ARG A 150 -5.06 10.74 2.37
C ARG A 150 -3.80 11.60 2.22
N GLN A 151 -2.62 10.99 2.38
CA GLN A 151 -1.37 11.73 2.29
C GLN A 151 -1.21 12.39 0.91
N TRP A 152 -1.60 11.70 -0.15
CA TRP A 152 -1.44 12.18 -1.53
C TRP A 152 -2.46 13.25 -1.96
N ARG A 153 -3.71 13.15 -1.48
CA ARG A 153 -4.83 14.00 -1.96
C ARG A 153 -5.37 14.99 -0.93
N ALA A 154 -5.07 14.79 0.36
CA ALA A 154 -5.65 15.54 1.46
C ALA A 154 -4.71 15.63 2.67
N TRP A 155 -3.43 15.98 2.44
CA TRP A 155 -2.43 16.17 3.48
C TRP A 155 -2.87 17.31 4.42
N LYS A 156 -3.04 17.01 5.70
CA LYS A 156 -3.53 17.98 6.69
C LYS A 156 -2.43 18.96 7.09
N THR A 157 -2.72 20.26 7.02
CA THR A 157 -1.79 21.31 7.47
C THR A 157 -1.99 21.61 8.96
N SER A 158 -0.99 22.27 9.57
CA SER A 158 -1.11 22.77 10.94
C SER A 158 -2.20 23.84 11.12
N LEU A 159 -2.69 24.43 10.03
CA LEU A 159 -3.79 25.39 10.01
C LEU A 159 -5.17 24.71 9.85
N GLY A 160 -5.21 23.38 9.72
CA GLY A 160 -6.45 22.63 9.51
C GLY A 160 -6.93 22.57 8.06
N GLU A 161 -6.13 23.06 7.11
CA GLU A 161 -6.40 22.97 5.67
C GLU A 161 -5.87 21.63 5.12
N THR A 162 -6.13 21.38 3.84
CA THR A 162 -5.66 20.18 3.13
C THR A 162 -4.86 20.54 1.87
N ILE A 163 -3.79 19.81 1.60
CA ILE A 163 -2.98 19.93 0.38
C ILE A 163 -3.20 18.69 -0.52
N ASP A 164 -3.55 18.91 -1.79
CA ASP A 164 -3.65 17.88 -2.82
C ASP A 164 -2.34 17.79 -3.62
N GLN A 165 -1.37 17.05 -3.07
CA GLN A 165 -0.03 16.92 -3.66
C GLN A 165 -0.06 16.35 -5.09
N ILE A 166 -0.96 15.41 -5.39
CA ILE A 166 -1.12 14.84 -6.75
C ILE A 166 -1.69 15.88 -7.71
N GLY A 167 -2.75 16.58 -7.30
CA GLY A 167 -3.34 17.65 -8.12
C GLY A 167 -2.31 18.73 -8.44
N ASP A 168 -1.60 19.18 -7.42
CA ASP A 168 -0.57 20.22 -7.54
C ASP A 168 0.58 19.79 -8.45
N VAL A 169 1.11 18.56 -8.29
CA VAL A 169 2.24 18.10 -9.11
C VAL A 169 1.83 17.91 -10.57
N ILE A 170 0.60 17.48 -10.85
CA ILE A 170 0.06 17.39 -12.21
C ILE A 170 0.01 18.78 -12.86
N GLU A 171 -0.45 19.79 -12.13
CA GLU A 171 -0.48 21.17 -12.62
C GLU A 171 0.94 21.74 -12.81
N MET A 172 1.87 21.42 -11.93
CA MET A 172 3.28 21.80 -12.07
C MET A 172 3.95 21.13 -13.27
N ILE A 173 3.65 19.85 -13.57
CA ILE A 173 4.16 19.17 -14.78
C ILE A 173 3.69 19.91 -16.04
N LYS A 174 2.42 20.33 -16.09
CA LYS A 174 1.85 21.05 -17.25
C LYS A 174 2.46 22.43 -17.45
N LYS A 175 2.71 23.16 -16.36
CA LYS A 175 3.10 24.59 -16.41
C LYS A 175 4.62 24.81 -16.31
N THR A 176 5.31 23.95 -15.56
CA THR A 176 6.74 24.07 -15.23
C THR A 176 7.44 22.71 -15.29
N PRO A 177 7.49 22.05 -16.47
CA PRO A 177 7.98 20.68 -16.61
C PRO A 177 9.46 20.49 -16.19
N ASP A 178 10.30 21.52 -16.32
CA ASP A 178 11.71 21.49 -15.92
C ASP A 178 11.93 21.64 -14.40
N SER A 179 10.84 21.73 -13.63
CA SER A 179 10.92 21.85 -12.18
C SER A 179 11.57 20.60 -11.58
N ARG A 180 12.59 20.81 -10.75
CA ARG A 180 13.22 19.76 -9.94
C ARG A 180 12.46 19.47 -8.64
N ARG A 181 11.29 20.07 -8.46
CA ARG A 181 10.48 20.02 -7.22
C ARG A 181 9.15 19.29 -7.40
N LEU A 182 9.04 18.47 -8.44
CA LEU A 182 7.85 17.66 -8.71
C LEU A 182 7.80 16.44 -7.79
N ILE A 183 7.50 16.65 -6.51
CA ILE A 183 7.60 15.64 -5.44
C ILE A 183 6.23 15.42 -4.81
N VAL A 184 5.94 14.17 -4.46
CA VAL A 184 4.83 13.78 -3.57
C VAL A 184 5.41 12.94 -2.44
N SER A 185 5.03 13.24 -1.21
CA SER A 185 5.45 12.50 -0.01
C SER A 185 4.26 11.84 0.66
N ALA A 186 4.43 10.58 1.09
CA ALA A 186 3.51 9.92 2.01
C ALA A 186 4.01 9.96 3.46
N TRP A 187 5.25 10.41 3.69
CA TRP A 187 5.87 10.36 5.01
C TRP A 187 5.51 11.59 5.85
N ASN A 188 4.45 11.50 6.66
CA ASN A 188 4.08 12.50 7.66
C ASN A 188 4.68 12.14 9.05
N PRO A 189 5.68 12.89 9.55
CA PRO A 189 6.25 12.63 10.87
C PRO A 189 5.25 12.70 12.03
N GLU A 190 4.16 13.45 11.89
CA GLU A 190 3.11 13.57 12.92
C GLU A 190 2.27 12.29 13.02
N ASP A 191 1.92 11.69 11.88
CA ASP A 191 1.03 10.53 11.82
C ASP A 191 1.77 9.20 11.96
N VAL A 192 3.04 9.12 11.55
CA VAL A 192 3.84 7.88 11.56
C VAL A 192 3.81 7.14 12.92
N PRO A 193 3.89 7.80 14.09
CA PRO A 193 3.81 7.12 15.39
C PRO A 193 2.47 6.43 15.70
N SER A 194 1.36 6.89 15.09
CA SER A 194 0.00 6.37 15.34
C SER A 194 -0.53 5.47 14.21
N MET A 195 0.15 5.45 13.06
CA MET A 195 -0.20 4.59 11.93
C MET A 195 -0.03 3.10 12.25
N ALA A 196 -1.01 2.27 11.87
CA ALA A 196 -0.91 0.81 11.97
C ALA A 196 0.28 0.26 11.16
N LEU A 197 0.54 0.83 9.98
CA LEU A 197 1.74 0.61 9.20
C LEU A 197 2.19 1.93 8.55
N PRO A 198 3.35 2.47 8.93
CA PRO A 198 3.92 3.62 8.24
C PRO A 198 4.14 3.32 6.75
N PRO A 199 4.01 4.30 5.84
CA PRO A 199 4.21 4.11 4.40
C PRO A 199 5.57 3.52 4.05
N CYS A 200 5.58 2.40 3.32
CA CYS A 200 6.81 1.82 2.77
C CYS A 200 7.30 2.63 1.56
N HIS A 201 6.37 3.10 0.74
CA HIS A 201 6.61 4.01 -0.39
C HIS A 201 6.63 5.45 0.13
N THR A 202 7.80 5.96 0.56
CA THR A 202 7.85 7.19 1.37
C THR A 202 7.65 8.44 0.54
N MET A 203 8.22 8.50 -0.65
CA MET A 203 8.06 9.61 -1.59
C MET A 203 8.39 9.20 -3.01
N PHE A 204 7.87 9.95 -3.98
CA PHE A 204 8.27 9.83 -5.38
C PHE A 204 8.44 11.20 -6.02
N GLN A 205 9.29 11.24 -7.04
CA GLN A 205 9.63 12.43 -7.80
C GLN A 205 9.40 12.20 -9.29
N PHE A 206 8.76 13.16 -9.94
CA PHE A 206 8.62 13.20 -11.39
C PHE A 206 9.73 14.00 -12.05
N TYR A 207 9.99 13.68 -13.31
CA TYR A 207 10.96 14.36 -14.15
C TYR A 207 10.49 14.37 -15.60
N VAL A 208 10.61 15.51 -16.28
CA VAL A 208 10.25 15.65 -17.69
C VAL A 208 11.49 16.00 -18.50
N ALA A 209 11.72 15.27 -19.59
CA ALA A 209 12.75 15.60 -20.59
C ALA A 209 12.36 15.02 -21.95
N ASP A 210 12.67 15.73 -23.04
CA ASP A 210 12.44 15.27 -24.42
C ASP A 210 11.00 14.77 -24.68
N GLY A 211 10.01 15.45 -24.08
CA GLY A 211 8.61 15.07 -24.19
C GLY A 211 8.22 13.78 -23.44
N LYS A 212 9.10 13.23 -22.60
CA LYS A 212 8.86 12.01 -21.81
C LYS A 212 8.78 12.32 -20.31
N LEU A 213 7.88 11.62 -19.62
CA LEU A 213 7.72 11.67 -18.17
C LEU A 213 8.40 10.45 -17.53
N SER A 214 9.23 10.70 -16.52
CA SER A 214 9.84 9.67 -15.65
C SER A 214 9.34 9.82 -14.22
N CYS A 215 9.37 8.74 -13.45
CA CYS A 215 9.05 8.74 -12.03
C CYS A 215 10.08 7.90 -11.27
N GLN A 216 10.62 8.45 -10.17
CA GLN A 216 11.50 7.75 -9.25
C GLN A 216 10.77 7.60 -7.91
N LEU A 217 10.67 6.36 -7.43
CA LEU A 217 10.12 6.02 -6.13
C LEU A 217 11.25 5.73 -5.13
N TYR A 218 11.16 6.27 -3.92
CA TYR A 218 11.95 5.84 -2.78
C TYR A 218 11.10 4.92 -1.89
N GLN A 219 11.54 3.68 -1.73
CA GLN A 219 10.93 2.68 -0.86
C GLN A 219 11.92 2.32 0.25
N ARG A 220 11.51 2.50 1.50
CA ARG A 220 12.37 2.36 2.70
C ARG A 220 12.49 0.92 3.22
#